data_AF-A0A8J4T1I4-F1
#
_entry.id   AF-A0A8J4T1I4-F1
#
_cell.length_a   1.000
_cell.length_b   1.000
_cell.length_c   1.000
_cell.angle_alpha   90.00
_cell.angle_beta   90.00
_cell.angle_gamma   90.00
#
_symmetry.space_group_name_H-M   'P 1'
#
loop_
_entity.id
_entity.type
_entity.pdbx_description
1 polymer ?
#
loop_
_entity_poly.entity_id
_entity_poly.type
_entity_poly.pdbx_seq_one_letter_code
_entity_poly.pdbx_strand_id
1 'polypeptide(L)'
;MKQPRTGFLTLFEALHYCESGWYLKNPSYPVWILGSETHLTVLASPDLSLVSKDVYDQGSTATVHQAEVEFSRLSTDQDTNSGFIQCAKLGELLISLNIPFTDQSLADALKQLDPENFGVILEEPFLQYFFPGEMANRRLAVQNFQIVHYNGLEKSNLDNQVRYQIGDAHLLDPTEELLEKEPVDQNPIHRCLRTKWPTIRIKWKTGRTPSLN
;
A
#
# COMPACT_ATOMS: atom_id res chain seq x y z
N MET A 1 4.31 15.52 -4.94
CA MET A 1 2.90 15.58 -5.43
C MET A 1 1.98 15.34 -4.25
N LYS A 2 0.79 15.94 -4.23
CA LYS A 2 -0.20 15.73 -3.18
C LYS A 2 -0.95 14.42 -3.42
N GLN A 3 -1.09 13.58 -2.40
CA GLN A 3 -1.84 12.33 -2.49
C GLN A 3 -3.32 12.61 -2.81
N PRO A 4 -3.95 11.85 -3.72
CA PRO A 4 -5.35 12.04 -4.06
C PRO A 4 -6.26 11.57 -2.92
N ARG A 5 -7.44 12.21 -2.78
CA ARG A 5 -8.42 11.81 -1.76
C ARG A 5 -9.00 10.42 -2.01
N THR A 6 -9.14 10.03 -3.27
CA THR A 6 -9.67 8.74 -3.70
C THR A 6 -8.69 8.05 -4.63
N GLY A 7 -8.65 6.73 -4.56
CA GLY A 7 -7.76 5.90 -5.36
C GLY A 7 -8.41 5.41 -6.65
N PHE A 8 -7.61 4.71 -7.45
CA PHE A 8 -8.06 4.05 -8.66
C PHE A 8 -7.37 2.69 -8.79
N LEU A 9 -8.17 1.66 -9.05
CA LEU A 9 -7.71 0.32 -9.41
C LEU A 9 -8.45 -0.10 -10.69
N THR A 10 -7.76 -0.80 -11.58
CA THR A 10 -8.32 -1.08 -12.91
C THR A 10 -8.05 -2.49 -13.37
N LEU A 11 -9.01 -3.08 -14.08
CA LEU A 11 -8.86 -4.39 -14.69
C LEU A 11 -7.76 -4.39 -15.74
N PHE A 12 -7.50 -3.24 -16.39
CA PHE A 12 -6.41 -3.08 -17.35
C PHE A 12 -5.04 -3.34 -16.72
N GLU A 13 -4.86 -3.00 -15.44
CA GLU A 13 -3.63 -3.31 -14.71
C GLU A 13 -3.54 -4.80 -14.40
N ALA A 14 -4.64 -5.42 -13.97
CA ALA A 14 -4.71 -6.87 -13.78
C ALA A 14 -4.60 -7.68 -15.10
N LEU A 15 -4.63 -7.00 -16.24
CA LEU A 15 -4.39 -7.53 -17.58
C LEU A 15 -3.04 -7.07 -18.15
N HIS A 16 -2.22 -6.37 -17.38
CA HIS A 16 -0.90 -5.87 -17.75
C HIS A 16 -0.88 -4.88 -18.93
N TYR A 17 -1.99 -4.17 -19.19
CA TYR A 17 -2.05 -3.10 -20.18
C TYR A 17 -1.54 -1.76 -19.64
N CYS A 18 -1.57 -1.56 -18.32
CA CYS A 18 -1.04 -0.38 -17.66
C CYS A 18 -0.60 -0.70 -16.23
N GLU A 19 0.06 0.24 -15.57
CA GLU A 19 0.38 0.15 -14.14
C GLU A 19 -0.22 1.35 -13.41
N SER A 20 -0.96 1.09 -12.33
CA SER A 20 -1.50 2.16 -11.50
C SER A 20 -0.41 2.63 -10.53
N GLY A 21 -0.05 3.91 -10.60
CA GLY A 21 0.96 4.48 -9.72
C GLY A 21 0.61 4.36 -8.23
N TRP A 22 1.63 4.35 -7.37
CA TRP A 22 1.49 4.11 -5.92
C TRP A 22 0.45 5.01 -5.25
N TYR A 23 0.39 6.30 -5.58
CA TYR A 23 -0.57 7.25 -4.99
C TYR A 23 -2.03 6.96 -5.39
N LEU A 24 -2.28 6.31 -6.53
CA LEU A 24 -3.63 5.88 -6.92
C LEU A 24 -4.05 4.61 -6.17
N LYS A 25 -3.10 3.71 -5.89
CA LYS A 25 -3.34 2.54 -5.05
C LYS A 25 -3.45 2.89 -3.57
N ASN A 26 -2.75 3.93 -3.14
CA ASN A 26 -2.69 4.40 -1.75
C ASN A 26 -3.18 5.86 -1.70
N PRO A 27 -4.51 6.11 -1.79
CA PRO A 27 -5.11 7.44 -1.62
C PRO A 27 -5.16 7.84 -0.13
N SER A 28 -5.56 9.08 0.18
CA SER A 28 -5.67 9.55 1.57
C SER A 28 -6.89 9.02 2.34
N TYR A 29 -7.92 8.54 1.63
CA TYR A 29 -9.08 7.86 2.21
C TYR A 29 -9.28 6.50 1.56
N PRO A 30 -9.73 5.47 2.30
CA PRO A 30 -9.93 4.10 1.81
C PRO A 30 -11.15 3.99 0.89
N VAL A 31 -11.11 4.73 -0.22
CA VAL A 31 -12.12 4.79 -1.27
C VAL A 31 -11.39 4.70 -2.60
N TRP A 32 -11.71 3.70 -3.39
CA TRP A 32 -11.13 3.43 -4.69
C TRP A 32 -12.23 3.37 -5.75
N ILE A 33 -11.98 4.02 -6.88
CA ILE A 33 -12.76 3.78 -8.09
C ILE A 33 -12.20 2.52 -8.76
N LEU A 34 -13.06 1.55 -9.04
CA LEU A 34 -12.69 0.35 -9.79
C LEU A 34 -13.16 0.51 -11.24
N GLY A 35 -12.25 0.39 -12.20
CA GLY A 35 -12.57 0.48 -13.63
C GLY A 35 -12.52 -0.85 -14.38
N SER A 36 -13.54 -1.11 -15.20
CA SER A 36 -13.50 -2.09 -16.29
C SER A 36 -13.35 -1.38 -17.63
N GLU A 37 -13.49 -2.12 -18.74
CA GLU A 37 -13.56 -1.56 -20.08
C GLU A 37 -14.78 -0.64 -20.28
N THR A 38 -15.91 -0.94 -19.64
CA THR A 38 -17.20 -0.31 -19.96
C THR A 38 -17.84 0.43 -18.80
N HIS A 39 -17.33 0.26 -17.57
CA HIS A 39 -18.03 0.75 -16.38
C HIS A 39 -17.07 1.09 -15.22
N LEU A 40 -17.50 2.05 -14.39
CA LEU A 40 -16.79 2.45 -13.17
C LEU A 40 -17.66 2.15 -11.95
N THR A 41 -17.06 1.53 -10.94
CA THR A 41 -17.72 1.25 -9.66
C THR A 41 -16.92 1.81 -8.50
N VAL A 42 -17.52 1.90 -7.32
CA VAL A 42 -16.85 2.41 -6.11
C VAL A 42 -16.63 1.26 -5.14
N LEU A 43 -15.41 1.17 -4.62
CA LEU A 43 -15.06 0.35 -3.48
C LEU A 43 -14.62 1.25 -2.32
N ALA A 44 -15.08 0.96 -1.12
CA ALA A 44 -14.67 1.67 0.09
C ALA A 44 -14.45 0.70 1.25
N SER A 45 -13.75 1.15 2.28
CA SER A 45 -13.63 0.45 3.56
C SER A 45 -13.75 1.46 4.70
N PRO A 46 -14.33 1.09 5.86
CA PRO A 46 -14.25 1.92 7.06
C PRO A 46 -12.84 1.94 7.67
N ASP A 47 -11.94 1.05 7.24
CA ASP A 47 -10.61 0.90 7.81
C ASP A 47 -9.60 1.90 7.21
N LEU A 48 -9.23 2.90 8.01
CA LEU A 48 -8.27 3.94 7.64
C LEU A 48 -6.81 3.44 7.58
N SER A 49 -6.52 2.25 8.12
CA SER A 49 -5.15 1.70 8.07
C SER A 49 -4.80 1.09 6.71
N LEU A 50 -5.79 0.89 5.83
CA LEU A 50 -5.61 0.44 4.45
C LEU A 50 -4.97 1.48 3.52
N VAL A 51 -4.80 2.70 4.03
CA VAL A 51 -4.27 3.83 3.30
C VAL A 51 -3.16 4.52 4.09
N SER A 52 -2.18 5.06 3.37
CA SER A 52 -1.19 5.94 3.98
C SER A 52 -1.83 7.30 4.22
N LYS A 53 -1.83 7.79 5.45
CA LYS A 53 -2.11 9.20 5.72
C LYS A 53 -0.83 9.98 5.52
N ASP A 54 -0.90 11.10 4.79
CA ASP A 54 0.11 12.15 4.88
C ASP A 54 0.04 12.72 6.32
N VAL A 55 0.75 12.11 7.28
CA VAL A 55 0.88 12.64 8.63
C VAL A 55 1.91 13.76 8.57
N TYR A 56 1.46 14.97 8.24
CA TYR A 56 2.27 16.16 8.44
C TYR A 56 2.28 16.50 9.94
N ASP A 57 3.07 15.78 10.74
CA ASP A 57 3.30 16.18 12.14
C ASP A 57 4.81 16.21 12.47
N GLN A 58 5.29 17.45 12.65
CA GLN A 58 6.48 17.89 13.40
C GLN A 58 7.90 17.46 12.97
N GLY A 59 8.20 17.42 11.67
CA GLY A 59 9.56 17.71 11.20
C GLY A 59 10.01 17.02 9.92
N SER A 60 9.46 15.84 9.62
CA SER A 60 9.72 15.12 8.37
C SER A 60 8.59 15.35 7.38
N THR A 61 8.91 15.79 6.17
CA THR A 61 7.94 15.96 5.08
C THR A 61 7.82 14.71 4.19
N ALA A 62 8.76 13.78 4.30
CA ALA A 62 8.76 12.57 3.49
C ALA A 62 7.80 11.51 4.06
N THR A 63 7.15 10.79 3.16
CA THR A 63 6.39 9.57 3.47
C THR A 63 7.32 8.36 3.47
N VAL A 64 6.94 7.26 4.13
CA VAL A 64 7.70 5.99 4.05
C VAL A 64 7.93 5.52 2.62
N HIS A 65 6.94 5.69 1.74
CA HIS A 65 7.11 5.32 0.34
C HIS A 65 8.18 6.15 -0.38
N GLN A 66 8.24 7.45 -0.10
CA GLN A 66 9.32 8.29 -0.63
C GLN A 66 10.67 7.86 -0.04
N ALA A 67 10.69 7.47 1.23
CA ALA A 67 11.87 6.91 1.88
C ALA A 67 12.37 5.65 1.19
N GLU A 68 11.48 4.69 0.89
CA GLU A 68 11.79 3.48 0.12
C GLU A 68 12.33 3.81 -1.27
N VAL A 69 11.65 4.68 -2.02
CA VAL A 69 12.06 5.05 -3.39
C VAL A 69 13.44 5.69 -3.40
N GLU A 70 13.71 6.64 -2.50
CA GLU A 70 15.02 7.28 -2.40
C GLU A 70 16.09 6.33 -1.88
N PHE A 71 15.74 5.42 -0.96
CA PHE A 71 16.65 4.39 -0.46
C PHE A 71 17.05 3.44 -1.59
N SER A 72 16.08 2.89 -2.33
CA SER A 72 16.34 2.02 -3.49
C SER A 72 17.17 2.74 -4.56
N ARG A 73 16.92 4.04 -4.79
CA ARG A 73 17.70 4.85 -5.75
C ARG A 73 19.17 4.98 -5.36
N LEU A 74 19.47 5.04 -4.06
CA LEU A 74 20.82 5.14 -3.52
C LEU A 74 21.48 3.79 -3.24
N SER A 75 20.74 2.69 -3.42
CA SER A 75 21.26 1.34 -3.30
C SER A 75 22.39 1.10 -4.29
N THR A 76 23.44 0.42 -3.81
CA THR A 76 24.69 0.17 -4.55
C THR A 76 24.51 -0.69 -5.80
N ASP A 77 23.36 -1.34 -5.95
CA ASP A 77 23.03 -2.18 -7.10
C ASP A 77 21.59 -1.93 -7.54
N GLN A 78 21.44 -1.15 -8.61
CA GLN A 78 20.15 -0.82 -9.21
C GLN A 78 19.46 -2.05 -9.82
N ASP A 79 20.22 -3.13 -10.09
CA ASP A 79 19.71 -4.33 -10.76
C ASP A 79 19.29 -5.44 -9.78
N THR A 80 19.79 -5.45 -8.52
CA THR A 80 19.50 -6.54 -7.57
C THR A 80 18.56 -6.21 -6.42
N ASN A 81 18.04 -4.99 -6.31
CA ASN A 81 17.20 -4.56 -5.18
C ASN A 81 17.81 -5.01 -3.83
N SER A 82 19.11 -4.77 -3.67
CA SER A 82 19.94 -5.38 -2.62
C SER A 82 19.53 -5.03 -1.19
N GLY A 83 18.62 -4.08 -0.99
CA GLY A 83 18.02 -3.76 0.30
C GLY A 83 18.95 -3.03 1.27
N PHE A 84 20.08 -2.49 0.79
CA PHE A 84 21.03 -1.75 1.62
C PHE A 84 21.70 -0.57 0.88
N ILE A 85 22.13 0.42 1.65
CA ILE A 85 22.98 1.53 1.20
C ILE A 85 24.29 1.55 2.01
N GLN A 86 25.33 2.19 1.48
CA GLN A 86 26.55 2.45 2.26
C GLN A 86 26.30 3.52 3.33
N CYS A 87 26.94 3.43 4.49
CA CYS A 87 26.81 4.43 5.56
C CYS A 87 27.10 5.87 5.10
N ALA A 88 28.04 6.04 4.16
CA ALA A 88 28.37 7.33 3.56
C ALA A 88 27.21 7.99 2.80
N LYS A 89 26.19 7.22 2.39
CA LYS A 89 25.00 7.69 1.68
C LYS A 89 23.86 8.14 2.60
N LEU A 90 23.95 7.90 3.91
CA LEU A 90 22.90 8.29 4.85
C LEU A 90 22.62 9.79 4.81
N GLY A 91 23.65 10.63 4.82
CA GLY A 91 23.47 12.08 4.73
C GLY A 91 22.78 12.52 3.44
N GLU A 92 23.15 11.93 2.29
CA GLU A 92 22.50 12.19 1.00
C GLU A 92 21.02 11.79 1.01
N LEU A 93 20.69 10.64 1.61
CA LEU A 93 19.32 10.15 1.77
C LEU A 93 18.48 11.07 2.67
N LEU A 94 19.01 11.51 3.82
CA LEU A 94 18.27 12.40 4.71
C LEU A 94 18.00 13.77 4.05
N ILE A 95 18.93 14.28 3.25
CA ILE A 95 18.73 15.49 2.45
C ILE A 95 17.62 15.29 1.41
N SER A 96 17.63 14.18 0.66
CA SER A 96 16.61 13.92 -0.38
C SER A 96 15.20 13.76 0.22
N LEU A 97 15.12 13.23 1.43
CA LEU A 97 13.88 13.09 2.20
C LEU A 97 13.48 14.35 2.98
N ASN A 98 14.32 15.40 2.94
CA ASN A 98 14.13 16.63 3.70
C ASN A 98 13.90 16.35 5.20
N ILE A 99 14.69 15.40 5.73
CA ILE A 99 14.75 15.07 7.16
C ILE A 99 15.89 15.90 7.77
N PRO A 100 15.61 16.82 8.71
CA PRO A 100 16.65 17.65 9.31
C PRO A 100 17.57 16.82 10.19
N PHE A 101 18.88 17.05 10.11
CA PHE A 101 19.87 16.40 10.96
C PHE A 101 21.04 17.35 11.30
N THR A 102 21.80 16.96 12.31
CA THR A 102 23.09 17.53 12.71
C THR A 102 24.17 16.44 12.62
N ASP A 103 25.45 16.82 12.65
CA ASP A 103 26.54 15.83 12.66
C ASP A 103 26.44 14.86 13.85
N GLN A 104 25.98 15.36 15.01
CA GLN A 104 25.78 14.54 16.20
C GLN A 104 24.63 13.54 16.00
N SER A 105 23.46 13.99 15.51
CA SER A 105 22.33 13.08 15.28
C SER A 105 22.60 12.07 14.17
N LEU A 106 23.40 12.44 13.16
CA LEU A 106 23.84 11.52 12.11
C LEU A 106 24.76 10.44 12.68
N ALA A 107 25.73 10.81 13.52
CA ALA A 107 26.62 9.86 14.19
C ALA A 107 25.86 8.91 15.13
N ASP A 108 24.85 9.42 15.85
CA ASP A 108 24.04 8.60 16.73
C ASP A 108 23.09 7.67 15.96
N ALA A 109 22.55 8.11 14.82
CA ALA A 109 21.79 7.24 13.92
C ALA A 109 22.67 6.11 13.35
N LEU A 110 23.90 6.42 12.91
CA LEU A 110 24.83 5.40 12.39
C LEU A 110 25.15 4.32 13.43
N LYS A 111 25.34 4.68 14.70
CA LYS A 111 25.56 3.69 15.77
C LYS A 111 24.38 2.73 15.98
N GLN A 112 23.16 3.18 15.68
CA GLN A 112 21.94 2.37 15.81
C GLN A 112 21.68 1.54 14.55
N LEU A 113 21.98 2.09 13.37
CA LEU A 113 21.70 1.47 12.08
C LEU A 113 22.77 0.47 11.65
N ASP A 114 24.01 0.63 12.11
CA ASP A 114 25.14 -0.26 11.84
C ASP A 114 25.95 -0.52 13.13
N PRO A 115 25.37 -1.21 14.14
CA PRO A 115 26.02 -1.44 15.42
C PRO A 115 27.27 -2.34 15.31
N GLU A 116 27.33 -3.18 14.27
CA GLU A 116 28.44 -4.09 14.00
C GLU A 116 29.52 -3.48 13.08
N ASN A 117 29.31 -2.25 12.61
CA ASN A 117 30.23 -1.48 11.78
C ASN A 117 30.62 -2.20 10.48
N PHE A 118 29.64 -2.78 9.80
CA PHE A 118 29.82 -3.39 8.46
C PHE A 118 29.95 -2.34 7.35
N GLY A 119 29.65 -1.07 7.63
CA GLY A 119 29.70 0.02 6.67
C GLY A 119 28.45 0.11 5.77
N VAL A 120 27.39 -0.60 6.12
CA VAL A 120 26.12 -0.65 5.37
C VAL A 120 24.92 -0.43 6.30
N ILE A 121 23.88 0.16 5.74
CA ILE A 121 22.58 0.38 6.39
C ILE A 121 21.56 -0.43 5.61
N LEU A 122 20.82 -1.29 6.31
CA LEU A 122 19.70 -2.04 5.73
C LEU A 122 18.43 -1.17 5.70
N GLU A 123 17.57 -1.43 4.71
CA GLU A 123 16.33 -0.67 4.51
C GLU A 123 15.37 -0.78 5.70
N GLU A 124 15.05 -1.99 6.16
CA GLU A 124 14.08 -2.17 7.26
C GLU A 124 14.52 -1.47 8.56
N PRO A 125 15.78 -1.60 9.05
CA PRO A 125 16.27 -0.83 10.19
C PRO A 125 16.19 0.69 9.98
N PHE A 126 16.52 1.19 8.79
CA PHE A 126 16.40 2.61 8.46
C PHE A 126 14.95 3.10 8.58
N LEU A 127 14.01 2.39 7.95
CA LEU A 127 12.59 2.73 8.03
C LEU A 127 12.05 2.64 9.46
N GLN A 128 12.49 1.64 10.22
CA GLN A 128 12.08 1.46 11.62
C GLN A 128 12.58 2.59 12.52
N TYR A 129 13.75 3.16 12.22
CA TYR A 129 14.35 4.26 12.98
C TYR A 129 13.72 5.62 12.64
N PHE A 130 13.57 5.95 11.36
CA PHE A 130 13.08 7.27 10.93
C PHE A 130 11.55 7.36 10.74
N PHE A 131 10.87 6.22 10.57
CA PHE A 131 9.42 6.13 10.35
C PHE A 131 8.76 5.06 11.26
N PRO A 132 8.97 5.11 12.59
CA PRO A 132 8.54 4.04 13.50
C PRO A 132 7.02 3.86 13.55
N GLY A 133 6.25 4.95 13.42
CA GLY A 133 4.78 4.90 13.47
C GLY A 133 4.18 4.19 12.26
N GLU A 134 4.66 4.52 11.08
CA GLU A 134 4.25 3.89 9.82
C GLU A 134 4.70 2.44 9.74
N MET A 135 5.91 2.12 10.23
CA MET A 135 6.40 0.75 10.33
C MET A 135 5.59 -0.10 11.31
N ALA A 136 5.16 0.47 12.44
CA ALA A 136 4.25 -0.21 13.36
C ALA A 136 2.88 -0.50 12.71
N ASN A 137 2.34 0.46 11.94
CA ASN A 137 1.09 0.27 11.20
C ASN A 137 1.21 -0.79 10.09
N ARG A 138 2.38 -0.91 9.45
CA ARG A 138 2.66 -2.00 8.50
C ARG A 138 2.64 -3.38 9.18
N ARG A 139 3.18 -3.50 10.40
CA ARG A 139 3.14 -4.78 11.15
C ARG A 139 1.76 -5.14 11.68
N LEU A 140 0.89 -4.15 11.90
CA LEU A 140 -0.54 -4.38 12.13
C LEU A 140 -1.30 -4.76 10.84
N ALA A 141 -0.58 -5.03 9.73
CA ALA A 141 -1.08 -5.37 8.40
C ALA A 141 -2.42 -6.06 8.50
N VAL A 142 -3.44 -5.32 8.09
CA VAL A 142 -4.84 -5.68 8.26
C VAL A 142 -5.09 -7.05 7.66
N GLN A 143 -5.07 -8.08 8.50
CA GLN A 143 -5.39 -9.43 8.06
C GLN A 143 -6.85 -9.52 7.68
N ASN A 144 -7.73 -8.72 8.30
CA ASN A 144 -9.16 -8.75 8.02
C ASN A 144 -9.75 -7.34 7.99
N PHE A 145 -10.47 -7.00 6.93
CA PHE A 145 -11.18 -5.73 6.82
C PHE A 145 -12.49 -5.87 6.08
N GLN A 146 -13.42 -4.97 6.37
CA GLN A 146 -14.65 -4.87 5.62
C GLN A 146 -14.44 -4.06 4.35
N ILE A 147 -15.05 -4.50 3.26
CA ILE A 147 -15.19 -3.73 2.02
C ILE A 147 -16.66 -3.48 1.72
N VAL A 148 -16.92 -2.34 1.09
CA VAL A 148 -18.23 -1.89 0.65
C VAL A 148 -18.11 -1.57 -0.83
N HIS A 149 -18.93 -2.22 -1.66
CA HIS A 149 -18.98 -2.00 -3.10
C HIS A 149 -20.30 -1.34 -3.50
N TYR A 150 -20.20 -0.33 -4.35
CA TYR A 150 -21.32 0.32 -5.00
C TYR A 150 -21.15 0.26 -6.52
N ASN A 151 -22.09 -0.42 -7.19
CA ASN A 151 -22.04 -0.61 -8.63
C ASN A 151 -22.44 0.66 -9.41
N GLY A 152 -23.27 1.54 -8.87
CA GLY A 152 -23.67 2.76 -9.60
C GLY A 152 -24.65 2.58 -10.76
N LEU A 153 -25.05 1.35 -11.11
CA LEU A 153 -26.05 1.08 -12.13
C LEU A 153 -27.47 1.10 -11.54
N GLU A 154 -28.42 1.71 -12.25
CA GLU A 154 -29.82 1.80 -11.84
C GLU A 154 -30.45 0.43 -11.56
N LYS A 155 -30.13 -0.59 -12.39
CA LYS A 155 -30.53 -1.99 -12.18
C LYS A 155 -30.07 -2.58 -10.84
N SER A 156 -29.06 -1.98 -10.20
CA SER A 156 -28.56 -2.39 -8.88
C SER A 156 -29.27 -1.67 -7.72
N ASN A 157 -30.05 -0.63 -8.00
CA ASN A 157 -30.77 0.20 -7.04
C ASN A 157 -32.28 -0.13 -7.05
N LEU A 158 -32.63 -1.30 -6.52
CA LEU A 158 -34.03 -1.70 -6.36
C LEU A 158 -34.80 -0.66 -5.53
N ASP A 159 -36.05 -0.41 -5.89
CA ASP A 159 -36.94 0.55 -5.23
C ASP A 159 -36.42 1.99 -5.19
N ASN A 160 -35.57 2.38 -6.16
CA ASN A 160 -34.90 3.69 -6.21
C ASN A 160 -34.01 3.98 -4.99
N GLN A 161 -33.56 2.94 -4.27
CA GLN A 161 -32.66 3.07 -3.14
C GLN A 161 -31.25 2.62 -3.50
N VAL A 162 -30.25 3.38 -3.06
CA VAL A 162 -28.85 3.00 -3.20
C VAL A 162 -28.59 1.70 -2.45
N ARG A 163 -28.08 0.69 -3.16
CA ARG A 163 -27.71 -0.61 -2.58
C ARG A 163 -26.20 -0.79 -2.58
N TYR A 164 -25.68 -1.18 -1.42
CA TYR A 164 -24.28 -1.55 -1.25
C TYR A 164 -24.14 -3.06 -1.11
N GLN A 165 -23.04 -3.62 -1.62
CA GLN A 165 -22.62 -4.97 -1.30
C GLN A 165 -21.48 -4.91 -0.29
N ILE A 166 -21.59 -5.67 0.78
CA ILE A 166 -20.59 -5.70 1.84
C ILE A 166 -19.85 -7.03 1.77
N GLY A 167 -18.53 -6.98 1.80
CA GLY A 167 -17.67 -8.14 1.85
C GLY A 167 -16.73 -8.08 3.04
N ASP A 168 -16.35 -9.24 3.54
CA ASP A 168 -15.27 -9.40 4.52
C ASP A 168 -14.04 -9.89 3.74
N ALA A 169 -13.01 -9.04 3.71
CA ALA A 169 -11.74 -9.28 3.05
C ALA A 169 -10.70 -9.79 4.05
N HIS A 170 -9.89 -10.76 3.62
CA HIS A 170 -8.82 -11.36 4.40
C HIS A 170 -7.52 -11.37 3.58
N LEU A 171 -6.43 -10.84 4.13
CA LEU A 171 -5.10 -10.94 3.53
C LEU A 171 -4.39 -12.16 4.13
N LEU A 172 -4.10 -13.15 3.29
CA LEU A 172 -3.36 -14.33 3.73
C LEU A 172 -1.91 -13.95 4.01
N ASP A 173 -1.39 -14.41 5.14
CA ASP A 173 0.04 -14.40 5.41
C ASP A 173 0.77 -15.51 4.61
N PRO A 174 2.12 -15.51 4.53
CA PRO A 174 2.85 -16.51 3.76
C PRO A 174 2.61 -17.96 4.20
N THR A 175 2.28 -18.19 5.47
CA THR A 175 1.98 -19.54 5.99
C THR A 175 0.58 -19.96 5.57
N GLU A 176 -0.41 -19.06 5.71
CA GLU A 176 -1.79 -19.29 5.27
C GLU A 176 -1.87 -19.50 3.76
N GLU A 177 -1.11 -18.74 2.97
CA GLU A 177 -1.06 -18.89 1.51
C GLU A 177 -0.53 -20.27 1.08
N LEU A 178 0.45 -20.83 1.78
CA LEU A 178 0.96 -22.19 1.53
C LEU A 178 -0.06 -23.28 1.89
N LEU A 179 -0.97 -23.01 2.82
CA LEU A 179 -1.98 -23.96 3.30
C LEU A 179 -3.33 -23.81 2.58
N GLU A 180 -3.54 -22.71 1.87
CA GLU A 180 -4.79 -22.40 1.16
C GLU A 180 -5.04 -23.42 0.05
N LYS A 181 -6.24 -24.02 0.06
CA LYS A 181 -6.66 -25.04 -0.90
C LYS A 181 -7.73 -24.52 -1.85
N GLU A 182 -8.43 -23.46 -1.46
CA GLU A 182 -9.48 -22.89 -2.29
C GLU A 182 -8.86 -22.15 -3.48
N PRO A 183 -9.40 -22.34 -4.70
CA PRO A 183 -8.89 -21.64 -5.87
C PRO A 183 -9.09 -20.13 -5.72
N VAL A 184 -8.11 -19.36 -6.20
CA VAL A 184 -8.21 -17.90 -6.25
C VAL A 184 -9.34 -17.50 -7.18
N ASP A 185 -10.30 -16.72 -6.68
CA ASP A 185 -11.39 -16.18 -7.47
C ASP A 185 -10.84 -15.31 -8.62
N GLN A 186 -11.29 -15.57 -9.84
CA GLN A 186 -10.85 -14.87 -11.05
C GLN A 186 -11.83 -13.78 -11.51
N ASN A 187 -12.83 -13.44 -10.69
CA ASN A 187 -13.77 -12.39 -11.02
C ASN A 187 -13.06 -11.03 -11.18
N PRO A 188 -13.60 -10.12 -11.99
CA PRO A 188 -12.94 -8.85 -12.28
C PRO A 188 -12.63 -7.99 -11.05
N ILE A 189 -13.49 -7.98 -10.03
CA ILE A 189 -13.25 -7.20 -8.80
C ILE A 189 -12.05 -7.78 -8.05
N HIS A 190 -11.99 -9.11 -7.89
CA HIS A 190 -10.89 -9.79 -7.23
C HIS A 190 -9.57 -9.53 -7.96
N ARG A 191 -9.58 -9.64 -9.29
CA ARG A 191 -8.42 -9.32 -10.14
C ARG A 191 -7.91 -7.89 -9.95
N CYS A 192 -8.81 -6.89 -9.94
CA CYS A 192 -8.42 -5.51 -9.65
C CYS A 192 -7.81 -5.37 -8.24
N LEU A 193 -8.41 -6.00 -7.24
CA LEU A 193 -7.96 -5.85 -5.86
C LEU A 193 -6.60 -6.48 -5.61
N ARG A 194 -6.27 -7.57 -6.31
CA ARG A 194 -4.96 -8.21 -6.25
C ARG A 194 -3.81 -7.34 -6.76
N THR A 195 -4.07 -6.30 -7.55
CA THR A 195 -3.00 -5.36 -7.97
C THR A 195 -2.54 -4.45 -6.83
N LYS A 196 -3.34 -4.34 -5.76
CA LYS A 196 -2.98 -3.66 -4.51
C LYS A 196 -2.71 -4.63 -3.36
N TRP A 197 -3.52 -5.70 -3.25
CA TRP A 197 -3.45 -6.69 -2.17
C TRP A 197 -3.30 -8.10 -2.76
N PRO A 198 -2.08 -8.56 -3.06
CA PRO A 198 -1.84 -9.77 -3.85
C PRO A 198 -2.50 -11.04 -3.30
N THR A 199 -2.55 -11.16 -1.97
CA THR A 199 -3.03 -12.34 -1.24
C THR A 199 -4.48 -12.23 -0.77
N ILE A 200 -5.22 -11.19 -1.19
CA ILE A 200 -6.59 -10.95 -0.72
C ILE A 200 -7.54 -12.11 -1.04
N ARG A 201 -8.41 -12.42 -0.10
CA ARG A 201 -9.58 -13.30 -0.22
C ARG A 201 -10.81 -12.52 0.24
N ILE A 202 -11.96 -12.72 -0.40
CA ILE A 202 -13.16 -11.92 -0.13
C ILE A 202 -14.35 -12.85 -0.01
N LYS A 203 -15.13 -12.67 1.05
CA LYS A 203 -16.43 -13.31 1.24
C LYS A 203 -17.53 -12.25 1.26
N TRP A 204 -18.37 -12.24 0.22
CA TRP A 204 -19.49 -11.30 0.13
C TRP A 204 -20.67 -11.77 0.98
N LYS A 205 -21.25 -10.86 1.79
CA LYS A 205 -22.36 -11.19 2.71
C LYS A 205 -23.63 -11.65 2.00
N THR A 206 -23.81 -11.25 0.75
CA THR A 206 -24.94 -11.65 -0.11
C THR A 206 -24.73 -13.02 -0.76
N GLY A 207 -23.55 -13.64 -0.59
CA GLY A 207 -23.17 -14.89 -1.26
C GLY A 207 -22.96 -14.75 -2.77
N ARG A 208 -23.03 -13.53 -3.32
CA ARG A 208 -22.81 -13.25 -4.74
C ARG A 208 -21.74 -12.18 -4.89
N THR A 209 -20.81 -12.41 -5.81
CA THR A 209 -19.81 -11.42 -6.19
C THR A 209 -20.46 -10.28 -6.97
N PRO A 210 -20.21 -9.00 -6.61
CA PRO A 210 -20.65 -7.88 -7.41
C PRO A 210 -20.02 -7.88 -8.81
N SER A 211 -20.74 -7.32 -9.78
CA SER A 211 -20.24 -7.16 -11.13
C SER A 211 -19.44 -5.86 -11.27
N LEU A 212 -18.43 -5.87 -12.13
CA LEU A 212 -17.72 -4.69 -12.62
C LEU A 212 -18.29 -4.19 -13.96
N ASN A 213 -19.38 -4.81 -14.44
CA ASN A 213 -20.12 -4.54 -15.69
C ASN A 213 -21.65 -4.55 -15.47
#